data_AF-A0A699GTJ8-F1
#
_entry.id   AF-A0A699GTJ8-F1
#
_cell.length_a   1.000
_cell.length_b   1.000
_cell.length_c   1.000
_cell.angle_alpha   90.00
_cell.angle_beta   90.00
_cell.angle_gamma   90.00
#
_symmetry.space_group_name_H-M   'P 1'
#
loop_
_entity.id
_entity.type
_entity.pdbx_description
1 polymer ?
#
loop_
_entity_poly.entity_id
_entity_poly.type
_entity_poly.pdbx_seq_one_letter_code
_entity_poly.pdbx_strand_id
1 'polypeptide(L)'
;EILCGNGVRNGIYCPVPTSRDTPVDVSDPDPLSFADPQSLPIANIAQSSKGATVARDPESKNTSFTSMVGSPESIYRPEWGVTNGCLLDALKACQDLVDHISPPGGDGVAAAVEARENEIKNLETLLEAETDKKKTVEAKNVELGKELENLRALFSDLQVSNDRLSQQVSTLQAQVTGEEKLKAAFEEFKQYEDNQVEKRCTKMDARLDALSIDFDEELYPHMLTSIAGRRWVIGHGLRLAVMKCGESTELKQVFADVVSAGIAKGMSEGLKYGVKHRKANLRLEAIEAYDPEAKTKYIAALHALKDLKYPMVDQLESLKDAPIDVIMASLHPESDTGDDAPQ
;
A
#
# COMPACT_ATOMS: atom_id res chain seq x y z
N GLU A 1 -2.14 -43.81 -8.68
CA GLU A 1 -2.07 -42.76 -9.73
C GLU A 1 -1.92 -41.42 -9.04
N ILE A 2 -1.19 -40.37 -9.45
CA ILE A 2 -0.20 -40.05 -10.49
C ILE A 2 0.48 -38.77 -9.93
N LEU A 3 1.74 -38.55 -10.31
CA LEU A 3 2.64 -37.49 -9.86
C LEU A 3 2.18 -36.07 -10.27
N CYS A 4 2.51 -35.07 -9.44
CA CYS A 4 2.83 -33.69 -9.84
C CYS A 4 3.74 -33.11 -8.74
N GLY A 5 4.97 -32.65 -8.94
CA GLY A 5 5.64 -32.19 -10.16
C GLY A 5 6.14 -30.75 -9.96
N ASN A 6 7.06 -30.53 -9.01
CA ASN A 6 7.69 -29.22 -8.81
C ASN A 6 8.80 -29.02 -9.85
N GLY A 7 8.51 -28.23 -10.88
CA GLY A 7 9.49 -27.76 -11.86
C GLY A 7 9.64 -26.24 -11.77
N VAL A 8 10.70 -25.79 -11.08
CA VAL A 8 11.18 -24.41 -11.11
C VAL A 8 11.79 -24.15 -12.48
N ARG A 9 11.26 -23.17 -13.23
CA ARG A 9 11.83 -22.72 -14.51
C ARG A 9 12.25 -21.26 -14.36
N ASN A 10 13.55 -21.06 -14.16
CA ASN A 10 14.21 -19.75 -14.29
C ASN A 10 14.26 -19.38 -15.77
N GLY A 11 13.56 -18.32 -16.16
CA GLY A 11 13.68 -17.68 -17.47
C GLY A 11 13.87 -16.19 -17.27
N ILE A 12 15.11 -15.73 -17.41
CA ILE A 12 15.49 -14.32 -17.42
C ILE A 12 15.06 -13.75 -18.78
N TYR A 13 14.08 -12.85 -18.78
CA TYR A 13 13.70 -12.05 -19.94
C TYR A 13 14.25 -10.63 -19.75
N CYS A 14 15.15 -10.21 -20.64
CA CYS A 14 15.54 -8.80 -20.81
C CYS A 14 14.59 -8.14 -21.81
N PRO A 15 13.96 -6.99 -21.51
CA PRO A 15 13.34 -6.17 -22.53
C PRO A 15 14.27 -5.02 -22.96
N VAL A 16 14.45 -4.91 -24.27
CA VAL A 16 14.97 -3.73 -24.99
C VAL A 16 13.82 -2.73 -25.16
N PRO A 17 14.01 -1.40 -25.01
CA PRO A 17 12.93 -0.43 -25.18
C PRO A 17 12.82 0.09 -26.62
N THR A 18 11.73 0.83 -26.87
CA THR A 18 11.29 1.56 -28.10
C THR A 18 10.28 0.74 -28.93
N SER A 19 9.07 1.21 -29.29
CA SER A 19 8.64 2.55 -29.72
C SER A 19 7.24 2.95 -29.23
N ARG A 20 7.02 4.27 -29.20
CA ARG A 20 5.72 4.95 -29.10
C ARG A 20 4.76 4.45 -30.19
N ASP A 21 3.53 4.14 -29.79
CA ASP A 21 2.34 4.34 -30.61
C ASP A 21 1.18 4.76 -29.70
N THR A 22 0.63 5.93 -29.99
CA THR A 22 -0.65 6.44 -29.49
C THR A 22 -1.82 5.61 -30.01
N PRO A 23 -2.89 5.47 -29.21
CA PRO A 23 -4.22 5.57 -29.78
C PRO A 23 -5.07 6.65 -29.09
N VAL A 24 -5.80 7.35 -29.94
CA VAL A 24 -6.94 8.21 -29.65
C VAL A 24 -7.93 7.46 -28.76
N ASP A 25 -8.36 8.08 -27.67
CA ASP A 25 -9.59 7.70 -26.97
C ASP A 25 -10.48 8.94 -26.80
N VAL A 26 -11.70 8.80 -27.28
CA VAL A 26 -12.79 9.75 -27.24
C VAL A 26 -13.74 9.21 -26.18
N SER A 27 -13.91 9.94 -25.08
CA SER A 27 -15.13 9.86 -24.26
C SER A 27 -15.26 11.10 -23.38
N ASP A 28 -16.23 11.93 -23.75
CA ASP A 28 -16.98 12.77 -22.83
C ASP A 28 -17.97 11.87 -22.06
N PRO A 29 -18.27 12.15 -20.78
CA PRO A 29 -19.57 12.78 -20.54
C PRO A 29 -19.61 13.83 -19.42
N ASP A 30 -20.07 15.00 -19.84
CA ASP A 30 -21.17 15.86 -19.38
C ASP A 30 -21.14 16.48 -17.95
N PRO A 31 -21.38 17.81 -17.82
CA PRO A 31 -21.12 18.58 -16.62
C PRO A 31 -22.41 19.10 -15.97
N LEU A 32 -22.96 18.43 -14.96
CA LEU A 32 -23.96 19.03 -14.06
C LEU A 32 -23.96 18.33 -12.69
N SER A 33 -23.53 19.02 -11.63
CA SER A 33 -24.34 19.17 -10.41
C SER A 33 -23.57 19.88 -9.28
N PHE A 34 -23.89 21.16 -9.14
CA PHE A 34 -24.12 21.95 -7.93
C PHE A 34 -23.14 21.93 -6.74
N ALA A 35 -22.81 23.16 -6.35
CA ALA A 35 -21.92 23.60 -5.30
C ALA A 35 -22.32 23.17 -3.87
N ASP A 36 -21.31 22.85 -3.06
CA ASP A 36 -21.40 22.86 -1.59
C ASP A 36 -21.05 24.25 -1.04
N PRO A 37 -21.88 24.85 -0.18
CA PRO A 37 -21.57 26.11 0.46
C PRO A 37 -20.64 25.96 1.66
N GLN A 38 -19.79 26.98 1.77
CA GLN A 38 -18.78 27.22 2.80
C GLN A 38 -19.30 27.05 4.23
N SER A 39 -18.57 26.26 5.01
CA SER A 39 -18.70 26.17 6.47
C SER A 39 -17.98 27.36 7.13
N LEU A 40 -18.77 28.20 7.82
CA LEU A 40 -18.25 29.18 8.79
C LEU A 40 -17.93 28.50 10.12
N PRO A 41 -16.93 28.99 10.87
CA PRO A 41 -16.42 28.34 12.07
C PRO A 41 -17.28 28.67 13.29
N ILE A 42 -17.76 27.65 14.01
CA ILE A 42 -18.28 27.83 15.36
C ILE A 42 -17.16 27.48 16.33
N ALA A 43 -16.66 28.53 16.97
CA ALA A 43 -15.68 28.47 18.03
C ALA A 43 -16.28 27.86 19.32
N ASN A 44 -15.41 27.15 20.02
CA ASN A 44 -15.54 26.58 21.35
C ASN A 44 -16.21 27.49 22.38
N ILE A 45 -17.18 26.95 23.12
CA ILE A 45 -17.40 27.28 24.53
C ILE A 45 -17.41 25.97 25.30
N ALA A 46 -16.32 25.74 26.04
CA ALA A 46 -16.20 24.70 27.03
C ALA A 46 -16.36 25.30 28.43
N GLN A 47 -16.80 24.42 29.36
CA GLN A 47 -16.76 24.53 30.83
C GLN A 47 -17.91 25.32 31.48
N SER A 48 -18.56 24.87 32.56
CA SER A 48 -18.38 23.70 33.44
C SER A 48 -19.57 23.68 34.40
N SER A 49 -20.32 22.57 34.47
CA SER A 49 -21.19 22.26 35.61
C SER A 49 -20.58 21.07 36.33
N LYS A 50 -20.14 21.30 37.57
CA LYS A 50 -19.47 20.31 38.42
C LYS A 50 -20.53 19.68 39.32
N GLY A 51 -20.65 18.36 39.20
CA GLY A 51 -21.55 17.53 39.99
C GLY A 51 -21.21 17.50 41.48
N ALA A 52 -22.25 17.23 42.24
CA ALA A 52 -22.33 17.14 43.69
C ALA A 52 -21.47 16.03 44.32
N THR A 53 -21.06 16.26 45.57
CA THR A 53 -20.70 15.21 46.54
C THR A 53 -21.84 15.04 47.54
N VAL A 54 -22.48 13.86 47.49
CA VAL A 54 -23.41 13.36 48.51
C VAL A 54 -22.61 12.75 49.66
N ALA A 55 -22.95 13.14 50.89
CA ALA A 55 -22.69 12.35 52.10
C ALA A 55 -24.02 12.18 52.86
N ARG A 56 -24.38 10.91 53.14
CA ARG A 56 -25.38 10.45 54.13
C ARG A 56 -25.13 11.13 55.47
N ASP A 57 -26.12 11.41 56.33
CA ASP A 57 -27.14 10.53 56.93
C ASP A 57 -28.24 11.41 57.60
N PRO A 58 -29.46 10.91 57.87
CA PRO A 58 -30.62 11.72 58.28
C PRO A 58 -30.80 11.76 59.79
N GLU A 59 -30.93 12.97 60.36
CA GLU A 59 -31.49 13.16 61.69
C GLU A 59 -32.94 13.65 61.61
N SER A 60 -33.78 12.90 62.30
CA SER A 60 -35.19 13.11 62.60
C SER A 60 -35.59 14.52 63.01
N LYS A 61 -36.74 14.98 62.52
CA LYS A 61 -37.81 15.60 63.34
C LYS A 61 -39.07 15.81 62.48
N ASN A 62 -39.89 14.78 62.50
CA ASN A 62 -41.34 14.82 62.35
C ASN A 62 -41.94 15.90 63.27
N THR A 63 -42.09 17.13 62.74
CA THR A 63 -42.99 18.14 63.30
C THR A 63 -44.41 17.77 62.91
N SER A 64 -45.06 17.07 63.83
CA SER A 64 -46.50 16.94 63.95
C SER A 64 -47.17 18.30 63.80
N PHE A 65 -48.02 18.45 62.78
CA PHE A 65 -48.96 19.55 62.69
C PHE A 65 -49.94 19.44 63.86
N THR A 66 -49.75 20.31 64.84
CA THR A 66 -50.68 20.57 65.92
C THR A 66 -52.00 21.03 65.34
N SER A 67 -52.97 20.11 65.39
CA SER A 67 -54.39 20.39 65.53
C SER A 67 -54.59 21.52 66.55
N MET A 68 -54.82 22.73 66.03
CA MET A 68 -55.34 23.83 66.82
C MET A 68 -56.86 23.82 66.60
N VAL A 69 -57.53 22.96 67.38
CA VAL A 69 -58.93 23.12 67.73
C VAL A 69 -59.03 24.46 68.46
N GLY A 70 -59.30 25.51 67.69
CA GLY A 70 -59.71 26.80 68.24
C GLY A 70 -61.09 26.64 68.85
N SER A 71 -61.15 26.75 70.17
CA SER A 71 -62.39 26.90 70.94
C SER A 71 -63.28 27.98 70.30
N PRO A 72 -64.59 27.73 70.11
CA PRO A 72 -65.53 28.76 69.69
C PRO A 72 -65.86 29.66 70.89
N GLU A 73 -65.05 30.69 71.13
CA GLU A 73 -65.36 31.72 72.12
C GLU A 73 -66.05 32.93 71.47
N SER A 74 -67.21 33.25 72.05
CA SER A 74 -68.06 34.43 71.84
C SER A 74 -69.02 34.45 70.64
N ILE A 75 -69.92 33.46 70.57
CA ILE A 75 -71.28 33.75 70.09
C ILE A 75 -71.91 34.69 71.14
N TYR A 76 -72.25 35.91 70.74
CA TYR A 76 -72.99 36.87 71.55
C TYR A 76 -74.26 36.20 72.12
N ARG A 77 -74.30 36.02 73.45
CA ARG A 77 -75.49 35.59 74.18
C ARG A 77 -76.18 36.85 74.70
N PRO A 78 -77.35 37.25 74.15
CA PRO A 78 -78.10 38.33 74.74
C PRO A 78 -78.68 37.85 76.08
N GLU A 79 -78.40 38.57 77.16
CA GLU A 79 -79.10 38.41 78.45
C GLU A 79 -80.52 38.98 78.35
N TRP A 80 -81.42 38.25 77.69
CA TRP A 80 -82.85 38.47 77.92
C TRP A 80 -83.23 37.67 79.16
N GLY A 81 -83.62 38.37 80.24
CA GLY A 81 -84.13 37.77 81.49
C GLY A 81 -85.50 37.09 81.35
N VAL A 82 -85.81 36.51 80.19
CA VAL A 82 -87.08 35.87 79.85
C VAL A 82 -86.78 34.44 79.42
N THR A 83 -86.99 33.49 80.32
CA THR A 83 -86.88 32.05 80.02
C THR A 83 -88.20 31.54 79.44
N ASN A 84 -88.16 30.52 78.56
CA ASN A 84 -89.32 29.96 77.83
C ASN A 84 -90.50 29.41 78.69
N GLY A 85 -90.48 29.63 80.01
CA GLY A 85 -91.55 29.32 80.95
C GLY A 85 -92.09 30.53 81.74
N CYS A 86 -91.71 31.77 81.40
CA CYS A 86 -92.25 32.97 82.04
C CYS A 86 -93.68 33.26 81.54
N LEU A 87 -94.66 33.10 82.43
CA LEU A 87 -96.07 33.42 82.19
C LEU A 87 -96.26 34.95 82.27
N LEU A 88 -96.56 35.60 81.14
CA LEU A 88 -96.83 37.04 81.04
C LEU A 88 -98.28 37.34 81.47
N ASP A 89 -98.55 37.37 82.77
CA ASP A 89 -99.89 37.65 83.32
C ASP A 89 -100.20 39.16 83.49
N ALA A 90 -99.45 40.03 82.80
CA ALA A 90 -99.75 41.46 82.75
C ALA A 90 -100.64 41.78 81.54
N LEU A 91 -101.96 41.69 81.71
CA LEU A 91 -102.99 41.99 80.69
C LEU A 91 -102.77 43.35 79.98
N LYS A 92 -102.05 44.30 80.61
CA LYS A 92 -101.70 45.61 80.03
C LYS A 92 -100.48 45.58 79.10
N ALA A 93 -99.52 44.69 79.34
CA ALA A 93 -98.30 44.56 78.52
C ALA A 93 -98.54 43.73 77.24
N CYS A 94 -99.50 42.80 77.27
CA CYS A 94 -99.95 42.10 76.07
C CYS A 94 -100.79 43.00 75.14
N GLN A 95 -101.48 44.02 75.66
CA GLN A 95 -102.23 44.96 74.83
C GLN A 95 -101.31 45.95 74.09
N ASP A 96 -100.25 46.43 74.75
CA ASP A 96 -99.26 47.37 74.17
C ASP A 96 -98.40 46.70 73.08
N LEU A 97 -98.08 45.41 73.24
CA LEU A 97 -97.40 44.63 72.20
C LEU A 97 -98.32 44.30 71.02
N VAL A 98 -99.61 44.08 71.26
CA VAL A 98 -100.60 43.80 70.19
C VAL A 98 -100.95 45.07 69.41
N ASP A 99 -100.93 46.25 70.03
CA ASP A 99 -101.15 47.53 69.33
C ASP A 99 -99.93 47.99 68.51
N HIS A 100 -98.72 47.51 68.84
CA HIS A 100 -97.48 47.76 68.07
C HIS A 100 -97.15 46.67 67.03
N ILE A 101 -97.80 45.51 67.09
CA ILE A 101 -97.83 44.53 66.01
C ILE A 101 -99.14 44.74 65.24
N SER A 102 -99.27 45.93 64.62
CA SER A 102 -100.16 46.04 63.47
C SER A 102 -99.68 45.02 62.43
N PRO A 103 -100.53 44.09 61.95
CA PRO A 103 -100.21 43.35 60.73
C PRO A 103 -99.99 44.43 59.67
N PRO A 104 -98.84 44.47 58.98
CA PRO A 104 -98.75 45.36 57.83
C PRO A 104 -99.88 44.95 56.88
N GLY A 105 -100.71 45.92 56.49
CA GLY A 105 -101.76 45.70 55.50
C GLY A 105 -101.22 44.94 54.30
N GLY A 106 -102.03 44.01 53.79
CA GLY A 106 -101.67 42.89 52.93
C GLY A 106 -100.98 43.17 51.60
N ASP A 107 -100.65 44.42 51.26
CA ASP A 107 -100.05 44.78 49.97
C ASP A 107 -98.54 45.07 50.05
N GLY A 108 -98.01 45.50 51.21
CA GLY A 108 -96.58 45.89 51.34
C GLY A 108 -95.63 44.73 51.69
N VAL A 109 -96.08 43.79 52.53
CA VAL A 109 -95.30 42.60 52.90
C VAL A 109 -95.32 41.56 51.79
N ALA A 110 -96.44 41.45 51.05
CA ALA A 110 -96.51 40.62 49.85
C ALA A 110 -95.48 41.08 48.81
N ALA A 111 -95.38 42.38 48.55
CA ALA A 111 -94.39 42.93 47.60
C ALA A 111 -92.93 42.76 48.07
N ALA A 112 -92.64 42.91 49.36
CA ALA A 112 -91.30 42.71 49.92
C ALA A 112 -90.89 41.22 49.95
N VAL A 113 -91.84 40.32 50.22
CA VAL A 113 -91.64 38.87 50.14
C VAL A 113 -91.46 38.44 48.68
N GLU A 114 -92.28 38.92 47.76
CA GLU A 114 -92.17 38.63 46.32
C GLU A 114 -90.85 39.15 45.72
N ALA A 115 -90.38 40.34 46.14
CA ALA A 115 -89.08 40.86 45.74
C ALA A 115 -87.91 39.99 46.26
N ARG A 116 -87.96 39.57 47.52
CA ARG A 116 -86.99 38.62 48.11
C ARG A 116 -87.02 37.26 47.42
N GLU A 117 -88.19 36.78 47.04
CA GLU A 117 -88.38 35.48 46.40
C GLU A 117 -87.87 35.48 44.94
N ASN A 118 -88.00 36.60 44.24
CA ASN A 118 -87.36 36.81 42.94
C ASN A 118 -85.84 36.96 43.04
N GLU A 119 -85.34 37.62 44.09
CA GLU A 119 -83.90 37.73 44.38
C GLU A 119 -83.29 36.34 44.68
N ILE A 120 -83.98 35.50 45.45
CA ILE A 120 -83.59 34.11 45.72
C ILE A 120 -83.55 33.28 44.43
N LYS A 121 -84.57 33.35 43.57
CA LYS A 121 -84.57 32.66 42.26
C LYS A 121 -83.40 33.10 41.37
N ASN A 122 -83.04 34.38 41.39
CA ASN A 122 -81.89 34.89 40.65
C ASN A 122 -80.56 34.37 41.23
N LEU A 123 -80.44 34.30 42.56
CA LEU A 123 -79.26 33.74 43.20
C LEU A 123 -79.13 32.22 42.99
N GLU A 124 -80.24 31.48 42.98
CA GLU A 124 -80.27 30.05 42.65
C GLU A 124 -79.83 29.78 41.21
N THR A 125 -80.36 30.53 40.24
CA THR A 125 -79.94 30.39 38.83
C THR A 125 -78.47 30.77 38.62
N LEU A 126 -77.98 31.80 39.31
CA LEU A 126 -76.58 32.18 39.29
C LEU A 126 -75.69 31.11 39.94
N LEU A 127 -76.13 30.51 41.05
CA LEU A 127 -75.43 29.42 41.72
C LEU A 127 -75.35 28.18 40.81
N GLU A 128 -76.44 27.79 40.16
CA GLU A 128 -76.46 26.64 39.25
C GLU A 128 -75.48 26.85 38.07
N ALA A 129 -75.53 28.03 37.43
CA ALA A 129 -74.60 28.38 36.36
C ALA A 129 -73.12 28.38 36.82
N GLU A 130 -72.85 28.82 38.04
CA GLU A 130 -71.51 28.79 38.62
C GLU A 130 -71.06 27.35 38.95
N THR A 131 -71.98 26.50 39.42
CA THR A 131 -71.68 25.07 39.64
C THR A 131 -71.38 24.33 38.35
N ASP A 132 -72.07 24.64 37.24
CA ASP A 132 -71.80 24.04 35.94
C ASP A 132 -70.49 24.52 35.32
N LYS A 133 -70.14 25.80 35.50
CA LYS A 133 -68.80 26.31 35.15
C LYS A 133 -67.72 25.61 35.97
N LYS A 134 -67.93 25.43 37.28
CA LYS A 134 -66.99 24.70 38.16
C LYS A 134 -66.79 23.26 37.68
N LYS A 135 -67.86 22.51 37.38
CA LYS A 135 -67.76 21.16 36.79
C LYS A 135 -66.98 21.18 35.46
N THR A 136 -67.22 22.18 34.62
CA THR A 136 -66.50 22.35 33.34
C THR A 136 -65.01 22.63 33.54
N VAL A 137 -64.64 23.48 34.51
CA VAL A 137 -63.25 23.76 34.88
C VAL A 137 -62.57 22.53 35.48
N GLU A 138 -63.25 21.81 36.36
CA GLU A 138 -62.75 20.55 36.94
C GLU A 138 -62.49 19.50 35.85
N ALA A 139 -63.38 19.35 34.87
CA ALA A 139 -63.17 18.45 33.74
C ALA A 139 -61.92 18.81 32.92
N LYS A 140 -61.71 20.11 32.62
CA LYS A 140 -60.49 20.58 31.94
C LYS A 140 -59.22 20.34 32.76
N ASN A 141 -59.28 20.50 34.08
CA ASN A 141 -58.15 20.19 34.97
C ASN A 141 -57.80 18.70 34.96
N VAL A 142 -58.80 17.81 34.90
CA VAL A 142 -58.58 16.36 34.75
C VAL A 142 -57.90 16.03 33.41
N GLU A 143 -58.30 16.68 32.32
CA GLU A 143 -57.68 16.51 31.00
C GLU A 143 -56.24 17.01 30.97
N LEU A 144 -55.98 18.23 31.45
CA LEU A 144 -54.63 18.78 31.60
C LEU A 144 -53.73 17.90 32.49
N GLY A 145 -54.30 17.31 33.55
CA GLY A 145 -53.58 16.36 34.40
C GLY A 145 -53.08 15.14 33.62
N LYS A 146 -53.93 14.58 32.73
CA LYS A 146 -53.54 13.46 31.85
C LYS A 146 -52.47 13.87 30.84
N GLU A 147 -52.57 15.06 30.25
CA GLU A 147 -51.54 15.56 29.33
C GLU A 147 -50.19 15.75 30.03
N LEU A 148 -50.20 16.26 31.27
CA LEU A 148 -48.98 16.39 32.09
C LEU A 148 -48.36 15.03 32.42
N GLU A 149 -49.17 14.02 32.71
CA GLU A 149 -48.72 12.65 32.94
C GLU A 149 -48.08 12.06 31.67
N ASN A 150 -48.72 12.26 30.50
CA ASN A 150 -48.20 11.82 29.21
C ASN A 150 -46.87 12.51 28.86
N LEU A 151 -46.77 13.82 29.07
CA LEU A 151 -45.53 14.58 28.85
C LEU A 151 -44.42 14.11 29.80
N ARG A 152 -44.74 13.80 31.06
CA ARG A 152 -43.77 13.24 32.01
C ARG A 152 -43.25 11.87 31.55
N ALA A 153 -44.13 11.02 31.03
CA ALA A 153 -43.74 9.73 30.48
C ALA A 153 -42.80 9.91 29.26
N LEU A 154 -43.18 10.77 28.30
CA LEU A 154 -42.35 11.09 27.14
C LEU A 154 -40.98 11.66 27.52
N PHE A 155 -40.92 12.54 28.52
CA PHE A 155 -39.65 13.09 29.01
C PHE A 155 -38.76 12.02 29.65
N SER A 156 -39.37 11.07 30.37
CA SER A 156 -38.65 9.94 30.97
C SER A 156 -38.03 9.04 29.89
N ASP A 157 -38.80 8.71 28.84
CA ASP A 157 -38.31 7.92 27.70
C ASP A 157 -37.19 8.65 26.95
N LEU A 158 -37.33 9.97 26.75
CA LEU A 158 -36.30 10.79 26.11
C LEU A 158 -35.00 10.80 26.93
N GLN A 159 -35.11 10.92 28.26
CA GLN A 159 -33.96 10.90 29.16
C GLN A 159 -33.20 9.57 29.06
N VAL A 160 -33.92 8.45 29.13
CA VAL A 160 -33.33 7.10 28.98
C VAL A 160 -32.65 6.94 27.61
N SER A 161 -33.27 7.45 26.54
CA SER A 161 -32.68 7.42 25.20
C SER A 161 -31.39 8.25 25.11
N ASN A 162 -31.36 9.43 25.74
CA ASN A 162 -30.19 10.30 25.77
C ASN A 162 -29.02 9.70 26.56
N ASP A 163 -29.31 9.04 27.68
CA ASP A 163 -28.30 8.31 28.46
C ASP A 163 -27.70 7.17 27.64
N ARG A 164 -28.54 6.41 26.93
CA ARG A 164 -28.10 5.36 26.00
C ARG A 164 -27.23 5.92 24.87
N LEU A 165 -27.63 7.04 24.27
CA LEU A 165 -26.86 7.69 23.20
C LEU A 165 -25.50 8.17 23.72
N SER A 166 -25.45 8.75 24.92
CA SER A 166 -24.20 9.18 25.56
C SER A 166 -23.23 8.01 25.80
N GLN A 167 -23.76 6.84 26.18
CA GLN A 167 -22.96 5.62 26.33
C GLN A 167 -22.42 5.11 24.98
N GLN A 168 -23.23 5.16 23.92
CA GLN A 168 -22.80 4.79 22.57
C GLN A 168 -21.70 5.72 22.05
N VAL A 169 -21.84 7.03 22.24
CA VAL A 169 -20.82 8.02 21.87
C VAL A 169 -19.50 7.73 22.61
N SER A 170 -19.57 7.44 23.90
CA SER A 170 -18.37 7.10 24.69
C SER A 170 -17.68 5.83 24.17
N THR A 171 -18.47 4.84 23.75
CA THR A 171 -17.95 3.58 23.18
C THR A 171 -17.28 3.81 21.82
N LEU A 172 -17.94 4.57 20.93
CA LEU A 172 -17.40 4.94 19.63
C LEU A 172 -16.10 5.74 19.77
N GLN A 173 -16.05 6.69 20.70
CA GLN A 173 -14.84 7.48 20.94
C GLN A 173 -13.66 6.61 21.37
N ALA A 174 -13.89 5.60 22.21
CA ALA A 174 -12.86 4.64 22.59
C ALA A 174 -12.40 3.77 21.40
N GLN A 175 -13.33 3.34 20.54
CA GLN A 175 -13.02 2.58 19.32
C GLN A 175 -12.17 3.40 18.33
N VAL A 176 -12.57 4.64 18.04
CA VAL A 176 -11.82 5.56 17.16
C VAL A 176 -10.42 5.79 17.70
N THR A 177 -10.28 6.02 19.01
CA THR A 177 -8.96 6.18 19.64
C THR A 177 -8.10 4.90 19.50
N GLY A 178 -8.71 3.72 19.57
CA GLY A 178 -8.03 2.45 19.35
C GLY A 178 -7.58 2.25 17.90
N GLU A 179 -8.43 2.61 16.94
CA GLU A 179 -8.14 2.54 15.52
C GLU A 179 -7.01 3.50 15.11
N GLU A 180 -7.00 4.73 15.66
CA GLU A 180 -5.93 5.70 15.44
C GLU A 180 -4.57 5.16 15.93
N LYS A 181 -4.54 4.51 17.10
CA LYS A 181 -3.32 3.86 17.61
C LYS A 181 -2.86 2.71 16.72
N LEU A 182 -3.80 1.90 16.23
CA LEU A 182 -3.48 0.80 15.32
C LEU A 182 -2.93 1.34 13.99
N LYS A 183 -3.54 2.39 13.45
CA LYS A 183 -3.07 3.08 12.23
C LYS A 183 -1.64 3.60 12.41
N ALA A 184 -1.34 4.22 13.54
CA ALA A 184 0.02 4.69 13.85
C ALA A 184 1.03 3.53 13.88
N ALA A 185 0.70 2.42 14.57
CA ALA A 185 1.57 1.24 14.62
C ALA A 185 1.80 0.61 13.23
N PHE A 186 0.79 0.63 12.35
CA PHE A 186 0.93 0.17 10.97
C PHE A 186 1.86 1.05 10.14
N GLU A 187 1.79 2.37 10.31
CA GLU A 187 2.67 3.30 9.59
C GLU A 187 4.13 3.14 10.05
N GLU A 188 4.36 2.95 11.35
CA GLU A 188 5.70 2.64 11.89
C GLU A 188 6.25 1.33 11.34
N PHE A 189 5.42 0.27 11.30
CA PHE A 189 5.82 -1.01 10.73
C PHE A 189 6.19 -0.89 9.25
N LYS A 190 5.38 -0.15 8.47
CA LYS A 190 5.64 0.09 7.05
C LYS A 190 6.98 0.81 6.84
N GLN A 191 7.23 1.88 7.60
CA GLN A 191 8.52 2.59 7.55
C GLN A 191 9.69 1.67 7.93
N TYR A 192 9.53 0.81 8.93
CA TYR A 192 10.56 -0.15 9.30
C TYR A 192 10.90 -1.13 8.16
N GLU A 193 9.88 -1.72 7.51
CA GLU A 193 10.08 -2.61 6.37
C GLU A 193 10.70 -1.88 5.17
N ASP A 194 10.21 -0.69 4.83
CA ASP A 194 10.73 0.13 3.74
C ASP A 194 12.22 0.45 3.96
N ASN A 195 12.61 0.85 5.18
CA ASN A 195 14.01 1.08 5.55
C ASN A 195 14.88 -0.18 5.42
N GLN A 196 14.34 -1.35 5.77
CA GLN A 196 15.06 -2.61 5.66
C GLN A 196 15.29 -3.01 4.19
N VAL A 197 14.28 -2.78 3.34
CA VAL A 197 14.39 -3.00 1.89
C VAL A 197 15.39 -2.03 1.28
N GLU A 198 15.30 -0.74 1.59
CA GLU A 198 16.24 0.29 1.10
C GLU A 198 17.69 -0.04 1.47
N LYS A 199 17.93 -0.48 2.72
CA LYS A 199 19.25 -0.95 3.17
C LYS A 199 19.76 -2.16 2.38
N ARG A 200 18.88 -3.07 1.98
CA ARG A 200 19.26 -4.22 1.14
C ARG A 200 19.54 -3.80 -0.31
N CYS A 201 18.76 -2.88 -0.87
CA CYS A 201 18.97 -2.32 -2.20
C CYS A 201 20.33 -1.63 -2.28
N THR A 202 20.62 -0.69 -1.38
CA THR A 202 21.91 0.02 -1.33
C THR A 202 23.10 -0.93 -1.19
N LYS A 203 22.97 -2.00 -0.40
CA LYS A 203 24.01 -3.04 -0.30
C LYS A 203 24.19 -3.81 -1.62
N MET A 204 23.11 -4.09 -2.33
CA MET A 204 23.16 -4.82 -3.59
C MET A 204 23.74 -3.95 -4.71
N ASP A 205 23.36 -2.68 -4.76
CA ASP A 205 23.89 -1.69 -5.72
C ASP A 205 25.40 -1.56 -5.54
N ALA A 206 25.88 -1.37 -4.30
CA ALA A 206 27.32 -1.30 -4.03
C ALA A 206 28.09 -2.58 -4.45
N ARG A 207 27.45 -3.76 -4.38
CA ARG A 207 28.06 -5.02 -4.85
C ARG A 207 28.05 -5.12 -6.38
N LEU A 208 27.02 -4.61 -7.04
CA LEU A 208 26.95 -4.57 -8.50
C LEU A 208 27.97 -3.58 -9.06
N ASP A 209 28.13 -2.42 -8.42
CA ASP A 209 29.15 -1.43 -8.78
C ASP A 209 30.56 -2.02 -8.64
N ALA A 210 30.86 -2.67 -7.51
CA ALA A 210 32.13 -3.35 -7.32
C ALA A 210 32.39 -4.42 -8.39
N LEU A 211 31.39 -5.25 -8.70
CA LEU A 211 31.51 -6.28 -9.74
C LEU A 211 31.69 -5.67 -11.14
N SER A 212 31.05 -4.54 -11.42
CA SER A 212 31.20 -3.83 -12.70
C SER A 212 32.63 -3.31 -12.85
N ILE A 213 33.19 -2.73 -11.78
CA ILE A 213 34.59 -2.27 -11.76
C ILE A 213 35.53 -3.45 -11.98
N ASP A 214 35.37 -4.56 -11.26
CA ASP A 214 36.19 -5.76 -11.43
C ASP A 214 36.12 -6.28 -12.88
N PHE A 215 34.94 -6.25 -13.50
CA PHE A 215 34.77 -6.66 -14.89
C PHE A 215 35.54 -5.74 -15.87
N ASP A 216 35.42 -4.42 -15.69
CA ASP A 216 36.02 -3.42 -16.58
C ASP A 216 37.55 -3.30 -16.40
N GLU A 217 38.05 -3.48 -15.18
CA GLU A 217 39.48 -3.33 -14.85
C GLU A 217 40.26 -4.64 -15.01
N GLU A 218 39.68 -5.79 -14.66
CA GLU A 218 40.38 -7.07 -14.73
C GLU A 218 39.99 -7.87 -15.97
N LEU A 219 38.72 -8.25 -16.09
CA LEU A 219 38.31 -9.26 -17.08
C LEU A 219 38.34 -8.71 -18.52
N TYR A 220 37.85 -7.48 -18.72
CA TYR A 220 37.72 -6.89 -20.05
C TYR A 220 39.09 -6.68 -20.73
N PRO A 221 40.12 -6.12 -20.07
CA PRO A 221 41.45 -5.99 -20.65
C PRO A 221 42.11 -7.34 -20.97
N HIS A 222 41.90 -8.37 -20.14
CA HIS A 222 42.41 -9.72 -20.40
C HIS A 222 41.75 -10.35 -21.64
N MET A 223 40.44 -10.17 -21.81
CA MET A 223 39.74 -10.63 -23.02
C MET A 223 40.26 -9.93 -24.28
N LEU A 224 40.44 -8.61 -24.23
CA LEU A 224 41.00 -7.85 -25.35
C LEU A 224 42.41 -8.30 -25.70
N THR A 225 43.27 -8.47 -24.70
CA THR A 225 44.65 -8.98 -24.88
C THR A 225 44.64 -10.38 -25.50
N SER A 226 43.76 -11.25 -25.04
CA SER A 226 43.59 -12.61 -25.59
C SER A 226 43.09 -12.62 -27.04
N ILE A 227 42.20 -11.69 -27.41
CA ILE A 227 41.73 -11.53 -28.78
C ILE A 227 42.86 -10.98 -29.67
N ALA A 228 43.57 -9.96 -29.22
CA ALA A 228 44.69 -9.36 -29.93
C ALA A 228 45.81 -10.39 -30.17
N GLY A 229 46.18 -11.15 -29.13
CA GLY A 229 47.17 -12.22 -29.24
C GLY A 229 46.78 -13.29 -30.24
N ARG A 230 45.54 -13.80 -30.17
CA ARG A 230 45.03 -14.78 -31.16
C ARG A 230 45.05 -14.25 -32.59
N ARG A 231 44.63 -12.99 -32.79
CA ARG A 231 44.71 -12.33 -34.11
C ARG A 231 46.15 -12.23 -34.62
N TRP A 232 47.09 -11.90 -33.74
CA TRP A 232 48.50 -11.83 -34.10
C TRP A 232 49.07 -13.19 -34.48
N VAL A 233 48.79 -14.27 -33.73
CA VAL A 233 49.27 -15.63 -34.06
C VAL A 233 48.78 -16.07 -35.44
N ILE A 234 47.48 -15.88 -35.71
CA ILE A 234 46.86 -16.29 -36.98
C ILE A 234 47.38 -15.45 -38.15
N GLY A 235 47.48 -14.13 -37.98
CA GLY A 235 47.85 -13.21 -39.08
C GLY A 235 49.35 -13.09 -39.32
N HIS A 236 50.13 -12.90 -38.26
CA HIS A 236 51.57 -12.65 -38.33
C HIS A 236 52.39 -13.85 -37.91
N GLY A 237 52.06 -14.49 -36.78
CA GLY A 237 52.83 -15.59 -36.22
C GLY A 237 53.03 -16.76 -37.20
N LEU A 238 51.96 -17.21 -37.86
CA LEU A 238 52.05 -18.28 -38.86
C LEU A 238 52.97 -17.91 -40.04
N ARG A 239 52.92 -16.66 -40.52
CA ARG A 239 53.79 -16.18 -41.60
C ARG A 239 55.26 -16.18 -41.18
N LEU A 240 55.56 -15.71 -39.97
CA LEU A 240 56.90 -15.70 -39.39
C LEU A 240 57.44 -17.14 -39.22
N ALA A 241 56.61 -18.04 -38.72
CA ALA A 241 56.94 -19.47 -38.60
C ALA A 241 57.30 -20.10 -39.95
N VAL A 242 56.50 -19.86 -41.01
CA VAL A 242 56.83 -20.36 -42.36
C VAL A 242 58.14 -19.77 -42.89
N MET A 243 58.39 -18.48 -42.66
CA MET A 243 59.63 -17.81 -43.06
C MET A 243 60.85 -18.44 -42.39
N LYS A 244 60.78 -18.65 -41.07
CA LYS A 244 61.85 -19.27 -40.27
C LYS A 244 62.08 -20.74 -40.63
N CYS A 245 61.04 -21.51 -40.94
CA CYS A 245 61.20 -22.84 -41.55
C CYS A 245 61.99 -22.78 -42.87
N GLY A 246 61.74 -21.76 -43.68
CA GLY A 246 62.44 -21.52 -44.94
C GLY A 246 63.92 -21.18 -44.78
N GLU A 247 64.37 -20.80 -43.58
CA GLU A 247 65.79 -20.54 -43.28
C GLU A 247 66.56 -21.84 -42.98
N SER A 248 65.87 -22.94 -42.64
CA SER A 248 66.49 -24.23 -42.33
C SER A 248 67.35 -24.76 -43.47
N THR A 249 68.64 -24.94 -43.19
CA THR A 249 69.61 -25.51 -44.15
C THR A 249 69.29 -26.97 -44.47
N GLU A 250 68.78 -27.74 -43.51
CA GLU A 250 68.38 -29.13 -43.71
C GLU A 250 67.19 -29.22 -44.69
N LEU A 251 66.17 -28.37 -44.50
CA LEU A 251 65.04 -28.31 -45.43
C LEU A 251 65.48 -27.88 -46.83
N LYS A 252 66.32 -26.84 -46.92
CA LYS A 252 66.89 -26.38 -48.20
C LYS A 252 67.66 -27.50 -48.92
N GLN A 253 68.47 -28.26 -48.18
CA GLN A 253 69.27 -29.35 -48.74
C GLN A 253 68.40 -30.49 -49.24
N VAL A 254 67.48 -31.01 -48.41
CA VAL A 254 66.61 -32.13 -48.79
C VAL A 254 65.71 -31.74 -49.98
N PHE A 255 65.23 -30.48 -50.01
CA PHE A 255 64.50 -29.97 -51.16
C PHE A 255 65.38 -29.91 -52.42
N ALA A 256 66.62 -29.43 -52.32
CA ALA A 256 67.57 -29.43 -53.43
C ALA A 256 67.86 -30.84 -53.94
N ASP A 257 67.96 -31.83 -53.05
CA ASP A 257 68.17 -33.23 -53.39
C ASP A 257 66.95 -33.82 -54.14
N VAL A 258 65.73 -33.50 -53.69
CA VAL A 258 64.48 -33.89 -54.38
C VAL A 258 64.40 -33.28 -55.77
N VAL A 259 64.70 -31.98 -55.90
CA VAL A 259 64.69 -31.29 -57.20
C VAL A 259 65.72 -31.91 -58.14
N SER A 260 66.95 -32.14 -57.65
CA SER A 260 68.04 -32.73 -58.43
C SER A 260 67.70 -34.15 -58.89
N ALA A 261 67.19 -35.00 -57.98
CA ALA A 261 66.76 -36.35 -58.30
C ALA A 261 65.54 -36.37 -59.25
N GLY A 262 64.64 -35.39 -59.12
CA GLY A 262 63.48 -35.23 -59.99
C GLY A 262 63.87 -34.89 -61.43
N ILE A 263 64.84 -33.99 -61.59
CA ILE A 263 65.43 -33.67 -62.90
C ILE A 263 66.11 -34.91 -63.50
N ALA A 264 66.92 -35.63 -62.73
CA ALA A 264 67.57 -36.87 -63.17
C ALA A 264 66.57 -37.95 -63.59
N LYS A 265 65.47 -38.11 -62.84
CA LYS A 265 64.37 -39.01 -63.20
C LYS A 265 63.71 -38.57 -64.50
N GLY A 266 63.37 -37.29 -64.64
CA GLY A 266 62.75 -36.74 -65.85
C GLY A 266 63.61 -36.97 -67.09
N MET A 267 64.92 -36.73 -66.99
CA MET A 267 65.88 -37.00 -68.07
C MET A 267 65.92 -38.48 -68.43
N SER A 268 66.02 -39.37 -67.44
CA SER A 268 66.09 -40.82 -67.68
C SER A 268 64.78 -41.40 -68.24
N GLU A 269 63.63 -40.91 -67.80
CA GLU A 269 62.32 -41.28 -68.38
C GLU A 269 62.19 -40.76 -69.82
N GLY A 270 62.55 -39.50 -70.07
CA GLY A 270 62.55 -38.91 -71.42
C GLY A 270 63.41 -39.70 -72.41
N LEU A 271 64.64 -40.06 -72.01
CA LEU A 271 65.54 -40.90 -72.82
C LEU A 271 64.95 -42.29 -73.08
N LYS A 272 64.40 -42.94 -72.05
CA LYS A 272 63.75 -44.25 -72.18
C LYS A 272 62.61 -44.24 -73.20
N TYR A 273 61.75 -43.23 -73.18
CA TYR A 273 60.67 -43.11 -74.16
C TYR A 273 61.17 -42.72 -75.55
N GLY A 274 62.16 -41.82 -75.64
CA GLY A 274 62.76 -41.40 -76.91
C GLY A 274 63.44 -42.54 -77.68
N VAL A 275 64.23 -43.38 -76.98
CA VAL A 275 64.89 -44.56 -77.59
C VAL A 275 63.84 -45.58 -78.06
N LYS A 276 62.81 -45.85 -77.26
CA LYS A 276 61.70 -46.74 -77.64
C LYS A 276 60.97 -46.25 -78.90
N HIS A 277 60.76 -44.94 -79.03
CA HIS A 277 60.03 -44.36 -80.15
C HIS A 277 60.85 -44.30 -81.45
N ARG A 278 62.15 -43.98 -81.36
CA ARG A 278 63.05 -43.86 -82.53
C ARG A 278 63.36 -45.20 -83.21
N LYS A 279 63.11 -46.35 -82.56
CA LYS A 279 63.37 -47.71 -83.10
C LYS A 279 64.85 -47.94 -83.49
N ALA A 280 65.76 -47.20 -82.88
CA ALA A 280 67.19 -47.41 -83.04
C ALA A 280 67.62 -48.61 -82.18
N ASN A 281 68.45 -49.53 -82.71
CA ASN A 281 69.03 -50.67 -81.98
C ASN A 281 70.06 -50.26 -80.89
N LEU A 282 69.91 -49.06 -80.33
CA LEU A 282 70.81 -48.50 -79.34
C LEU A 282 70.37 -48.98 -77.95
N ARG A 283 71.27 -49.64 -77.23
CA ARG A 283 71.00 -50.11 -75.87
C ARG A 283 70.86 -48.91 -74.94
N LEU A 284 69.78 -48.86 -74.16
CA LEU A 284 69.45 -47.73 -73.30
C LEU A 284 70.57 -47.50 -72.25
N GLU A 285 71.16 -48.59 -71.79
CA GLU A 285 72.25 -48.65 -70.82
C GLU A 285 73.59 -48.15 -71.38
N ALA A 286 73.70 -47.97 -72.71
CA ALA A 286 74.90 -47.41 -73.35
C ALA A 286 74.88 -45.88 -73.45
N ILE A 287 73.78 -45.23 -73.04
CA ILE A 287 73.68 -43.77 -73.00
C ILE A 287 74.23 -43.30 -71.66
N GLU A 288 75.35 -42.57 -71.68
CA GLU A 288 76.04 -42.07 -70.48
C GLU A 288 75.13 -41.27 -69.54
N ALA A 289 74.19 -40.49 -70.10
CA ALA A 289 73.23 -39.69 -69.34
C ALA A 289 72.04 -40.49 -68.77
N TYR A 290 71.91 -41.79 -69.07
CA TYR A 290 70.80 -42.62 -68.56
C TYR A 290 71.18 -43.25 -67.21
N ASP A 291 70.40 -42.92 -66.17
CA ASP A 291 70.51 -43.57 -64.86
C ASP A 291 69.31 -44.51 -64.64
N PRO A 292 69.50 -45.84 -64.68
CA PRO A 292 68.42 -46.81 -64.45
C PRO A 292 67.82 -46.71 -63.03
N GLU A 293 68.56 -46.16 -62.07
CA GLU A 293 68.14 -46.00 -60.68
C GLU A 293 67.48 -44.65 -60.39
N ALA A 294 67.43 -43.72 -61.35
CA ALA A 294 66.97 -42.35 -61.13
C ALA A 294 65.57 -42.28 -60.50
N LYS A 295 64.66 -43.20 -60.88
CA LYS A 295 63.32 -43.29 -60.28
C LYS A 295 63.38 -43.70 -58.81
N THR A 296 64.25 -44.65 -58.45
CA THR A 296 64.43 -45.10 -57.07
C THR A 296 65.06 -44.01 -56.22
N LYS A 297 66.08 -43.31 -56.75
CA LYS A 297 66.73 -42.16 -56.07
C LYS A 297 65.73 -41.02 -55.83
N TYR A 298 64.89 -40.71 -56.81
CA TYR A 298 63.82 -39.72 -56.63
C TYR A 298 62.81 -40.12 -55.55
N ILE A 299 62.38 -41.39 -55.51
CA ILE A 299 61.48 -41.89 -54.46
C ILE A 299 62.16 -41.83 -53.08
N ALA A 300 63.43 -42.20 -52.98
CA ALA A 300 64.18 -42.10 -51.73
C ALA A 300 64.31 -40.64 -51.24
N ALA A 301 64.58 -39.69 -52.13
CA ALA A 301 64.62 -38.27 -51.80
C ALA A 301 63.25 -37.75 -51.33
N LEU A 302 62.15 -38.17 -51.97
CA LEU A 302 60.79 -37.84 -51.51
C LEU A 302 60.49 -38.41 -50.12
N HIS A 303 60.95 -39.62 -49.83
CA HIS A 303 60.85 -40.19 -48.49
C HIS A 303 61.66 -39.39 -47.46
N ALA A 304 62.89 -39.01 -47.80
CA ALA A 304 63.70 -38.15 -46.93
C ALA A 304 63.04 -36.80 -46.64
N LEU A 305 62.38 -36.17 -47.64
CA LEU A 305 61.61 -34.93 -47.43
C LEU A 305 60.39 -35.13 -46.54
N LYS A 306 59.67 -36.25 -46.72
CA LYS A 306 58.49 -36.58 -45.91
C LYS A 306 58.86 -36.82 -44.44
N ASP A 307 59.97 -37.53 -44.22
CA ASP A 307 60.42 -37.93 -42.88
C ASP A 307 61.31 -36.87 -42.22
N LEU A 308 61.54 -35.74 -42.90
CA LEU A 308 62.26 -34.60 -42.36
C LEU A 308 61.53 -34.06 -41.14
N LYS A 309 62.27 -33.94 -40.03
CA LYS A 309 61.76 -33.29 -38.83
C LYS A 309 61.82 -31.79 -38.98
N TYR A 310 60.90 -31.09 -38.33
CA TYR A 310 60.87 -29.64 -38.29
C TYR A 310 61.13 -29.17 -36.86
N PRO A 311 62.39 -28.98 -36.44
CA PRO A 311 62.72 -28.57 -35.06
C PRO A 311 61.98 -27.30 -34.62
N MET A 312 61.64 -26.41 -35.55
CA MET A 312 60.84 -25.22 -35.28
C MET A 312 59.41 -25.54 -34.83
N VAL A 313 58.81 -26.62 -35.35
CA VAL A 313 57.47 -27.08 -34.94
C VAL A 313 57.54 -27.61 -33.50
N ASP A 314 58.56 -28.41 -33.18
CA ASP A 314 58.78 -28.92 -31.81
C ASP A 314 59.02 -27.76 -30.83
N GLN A 315 59.76 -26.74 -31.23
CA GLN A 315 59.96 -25.52 -30.44
C GLN A 315 58.64 -24.79 -30.20
N LEU A 316 57.81 -24.58 -31.24
CA LEU A 316 56.53 -23.90 -31.09
C LEU A 316 55.55 -24.70 -30.23
N GLU A 317 55.57 -26.04 -30.32
CA GLU A 317 54.78 -26.93 -29.46
C GLU A 317 55.20 -26.81 -27.99
N SER A 318 56.50 -26.66 -27.71
CA SER A 318 56.99 -26.42 -26.35
C SER A 318 56.55 -25.07 -25.75
N LEU A 319 56.14 -24.12 -26.60
CA LEU A 319 55.67 -22.78 -26.23
C LEU A 319 54.15 -22.64 -26.20
N LYS A 320 53.37 -23.72 -26.33
CA LYS A 320 51.90 -23.67 -26.44
C LYS A 320 51.19 -22.96 -25.27
N ASP A 321 51.79 -23.01 -24.07
CA ASP A 321 51.27 -22.40 -22.84
C ASP A 321 52.03 -21.11 -22.46
N ALA A 322 52.97 -20.67 -23.31
CA ALA A 322 53.76 -19.50 -23.07
C ALA A 322 52.96 -18.20 -23.33
N PRO A 323 53.27 -17.11 -22.60
CA PRO A 323 52.74 -15.79 -22.90
C PRO A 323 53.01 -15.37 -24.35
N ILE A 324 52.09 -14.59 -24.92
CA ILE A 324 52.13 -14.24 -26.35
C ILE A 324 53.42 -13.50 -26.73
N ASP A 325 53.96 -12.67 -25.85
CA ASP A 325 55.23 -11.96 -26.01
C ASP A 325 56.44 -12.89 -26.13
N VAL A 326 56.45 -13.99 -25.38
CA VAL A 326 57.49 -15.04 -25.50
C VAL A 326 57.39 -15.75 -26.85
N ILE A 327 56.17 -16.04 -27.31
CA ILE A 327 55.94 -16.63 -28.64
C ILE A 327 56.37 -15.65 -29.75
N MET A 328 56.03 -14.36 -29.61
CA MET A 328 56.44 -13.30 -30.54
C MET A 328 57.96 -13.20 -30.65
N ALA A 329 58.67 -13.17 -29.51
CA ALA A 329 60.12 -13.10 -29.48
C ALA A 329 60.80 -14.32 -30.12
N SER A 330 60.25 -15.52 -29.90
CA SER A 330 60.80 -16.76 -30.45
C SER A 330 60.65 -16.87 -31.98
N LEU A 331 59.66 -16.17 -32.56
CA LEU A 331 59.38 -16.16 -33.98
C LEU A 331 60.09 -15.04 -34.76
N HIS A 332 60.74 -14.09 -34.09
CA HIS A 332 61.55 -13.10 -34.78
C HIS A 332 62.67 -13.81 -35.58
N PRO A 333 62.77 -13.55 -36.90
CA PRO A 333 63.91 -14.00 -37.68
C PRO A 333 65.14 -13.23 -37.21
N GLU A 334 66.29 -13.91 -37.18
CA GLU A 334 67.57 -13.25 -36.99
C GLU A 334 67.73 -12.29 -38.18
N SER A 335 67.52 -11.00 -37.94
CA SER A 335 67.79 -9.98 -38.94
C SER A 335 69.26 -10.09 -39.30
N ASP A 336 69.52 -10.46 -40.55
CA ASP A 336 70.84 -10.39 -41.16
C ASP A 336 71.30 -8.94 -41.00
N THR A 337 72.14 -8.69 -40.00
CA THR A 337 72.87 -7.42 -39.86
C THR A 337 73.98 -7.51 -40.88
N GLY A 338 73.57 -7.46 -42.15
CA GLY A 338 74.50 -7.28 -43.26
C GLY A 338 75.25 -5.99 -42.98
N ASP A 339 76.55 -6.12 -42.75
CA ASP A 339 77.55 -5.08 -42.93
C ASP A 339 77.47 -4.57 -44.37
N ASP A 340 76.44 -3.78 -44.68
CA ASP A 340 76.45 -2.92 -45.86
C ASP A 340 77.30 -1.70 -45.49
N ALA A 341 78.61 -1.87 -45.59
CA ALA A 341 79.54 -0.75 -45.67
C ALA A 341 79.15 0.11 -46.88
N PRO A 342 78.96 1.43 -46.70
CA PRO A 342 78.55 2.29 -47.81
C PRO A 342 79.69 2.39 -48.82
N GLN A 343 79.40 2.04 -50.08
CA GLN A 343 80.25 2.34 -51.24
C GLN A 343 80.02 3.76 -51.74
#